data_AF-A0A7C4A6Q3-F1
#
_entry.id   AF-A0A7C4A6Q3-F1
#
_cell.length_a   1.000
_cell.length_b   1.000
_cell.length_c   1.000
_cell.angle_alpha   90.00
_cell.angle_beta   90.00
_cell.angle_gamma   90.00
#
_symmetry.space_group_name_H-M   'P 1'
#
loop_
_entity.id
_entity.type
_entity.pdbx_description
1 polymer ?
#
loop_
_entity_poly.entity_id
_entity_poly.type
_entity_poly.pdbx_seq_one_letter_code
_entity_poly.pdbx_strand_id
1 'polypeptide(L)'
;MRLWLRLTLTFATVILTAFTSLAFATPSIMIRNNHDLPYHGPITFETNLPDGVYGGQAGTAEVTQGICHAIVHAPGKSKILLTKRDNPPNTTRIPDGAFTARGDNGKLILLHRGKKISEVDVGLVVIPGTDAGTEQALERFQPLSLQFQGDRVLSAKLNSQGYEIQVRMTQYGDGWFDTEATVTRSDDSPKRAYIALVRRVVTSSPDRVRSCYSGLVGDLDEPRSYHRNMTMTHGVDWCSWKSGNLWFAVVNGFTSGLTHEEKQGRWVCANSYYVRESVRKKGDELYFFSRISGPTPEEELSSRGTAASYIPPQKGEPVRIWWRIAVAEHPAPGWQQSQMLVYSGFQRTTHIDRQAVIDLGVPYVEFGTSYFPYSTFCENFDYYRVTGLDREGWWPFSPHLWNHWRDFTPQIQTDLRIIKAMGFDWVRLHHLELLAPLGREKAFDFLDFYMNQSRKLGLKVLVDTTG
;
A
#
# COMPACT_ATOMS: atom_id res chain seq x y z
N MET A 1 -21.11 -15.88 -63.35
CA MET A 1 -19.88 -16.59 -62.90
C MET A 1 -18.73 -15.65 -62.51
N ARG A 2 -18.30 -14.69 -63.34
CA ARG A 2 -17.15 -13.79 -63.03
C ARG A 2 -17.35 -12.86 -61.81
N LEU A 3 -18.59 -12.45 -61.51
CA LEU A 3 -18.89 -11.58 -60.35
C LEU A 3 -18.83 -12.35 -59.02
N TRP A 4 -19.30 -13.61 -59.01
CA TRP A 4 -19.24 -14.50 -57.86
C TRP A 4 -17.79 -14.85 -57.50
N LEU A 5 -16.95 -15.17 -58.48
CA LEU A 5 -15.52 -15.46 -58.23
C LEU A 5 -14.77 -14.26 -57.61
N ARG A 6 -15.10 -13.02 -58.02
CA ARG A 6 -14.49 -11.81 -57.45
C ARG A 6 -14.93 -11.56 -56.01
N LEU A 7 -16.21 -11.77 -55.69
CA LEU A 7 -16.73 -11.66 -54.33
C LEU A 7 -16.12 -12.72 -53.39
N THR A 8 -15.99 -13.97 -53.84
CA THR A 8 -15.38 -15.04 -53.04
C THR A 8 -13.89 -14.81 -52.81
N LEU A 9 -13.14 -14.31 -53.81
CA LEU A 9 -11.72 -13.97 -53.63
C LEU A 9 -11.54 -12.81 -52.66
N THR A 10 -12.34 -11.73 -52.77
CA THR A 10 -12.23 -10.58 -51.86
C THR A 10 -12.59 -10.97 -50.44
N PHE A 11 -13.65 -11.77 -50.25
CA PHE A 11 -14.05 -12.25 -48.93
C PHE A 11 -13.01 -13.20 -48.31
N ALA A 12 -12.45 -14.12 -49.10
CA ALA A 12 -11.35 -14.98 -48.67
C ALA A 12 -10.09 -14.18 -48.34
N THR A 13 -9.77 -13.12 -49.10
CA THR A 13 -8.60 -12.27 -48.85
C THR A 13 -8.77 -11.42 -47.58
N VAL A 14 -9.98 -10.90 -47.32
CA VAL A 14 -10.32 -10.14 -46.09
C VAL A 14 -10.32 -11.05 -44.86
N ILE A 15 -10.85 -12.27 -44.98
CA ILE A 15 -10.78 -13.27 -43.90
C ILE A 15 -9.32 -13.68 -43.66
N LEU A 16 -8.55 -13.97 -44.72
CA LEU A 16 -7.14 -14.37 -44.57
C LEU A 16 -6.29 -13.25 -43.95
N THR A 17 -6.51 -11.98 -44.35
CA THR A 17 -5.81 -10.83 -43.73
C THR A 17 -6.20 -10.63 -42.27
N ALA A 18 -7.49 -10.80 -41.91
CA ALA A 18 -7.94 -10.76 -40.52
C ALA A 18 -7.41 -11.94 -39.66
N PHE A 19 -7.28 -13.14 -40.24
CA PHE A 19 -6.68 -14.29 -39.56
C PHE A 19 -5.15 -14.14 -39.41
N THR A 20 -4.47 -13.56 -40.39
CA THR A 20 -3.03 -13.29 -40.26
C THR A 20 -2.74 -12.18 -39.26
N SER A 21 -3.55 -11.11 -39.18
CA SER A 21 -3.30 -10.02 -38.22
C SER A 21 -3.52 -10.43 -36.77
N LEU A 22 -4.41 -11.40 -36.49
CA LEU A 22 -4.59 -11.99 -35.16
C LEU A 22 -3.46 -12.96 -34.78
N ALA A 23 -2.85 -13.65 -35.75
CA ALA A 23 -1.75 -14.59 -35.51
C ALA A 23 -0.38 -13.92 -35.21
N PHE A 24 -0.23 -12.63 -35.53
CA PHE A 24 1.03 -11.87 -35.39
C PHE A 24 0.95 -10.70 -34.39
N ALA A 25 0.05 -10.72 -33.43
CA ALA A 25 0.06 -9.72 -32.36
C ALA A 25 1.38 -9.83 -31.56
N THR A 26 2.24 -8.81 -31.69
CA THR A 26 3.50 -8.72 -30.93
C THR A 26 3.18 -8.77 -29.43
N PRO A 27 3.88 -9.62 -28.65
CA PRO A 27 3.68 -9.65 -27.20
C PRO A 27 3.78 -8.24 -26.60
N SER A 28 2.85 -7.91 -25.70
CA SER A 28 2.77 -6.55 -25.16
C SER A 28 2.36 -6.51 -23.69
N ILE A 29 2.71 -5.40 -23.04
CA ILE A 29 2.29 -5.08 -21.68
C ILE A 29 1.51 -3.77 -21.77
N MET A 30 0.24 -3.78 -21.37
CA MET A 30 -0.57 -2.59 -21.21
C MET A 30 -0.65 -2.23 -19.74
N ILE A 31 -0.25 -1.02 -19.37
CA ILE A 31 -0.37 -0.52 -17.99
C ILE A 31 -1.40 0.59 -18.00
N ARG A 32 -2.42 0.46 -17.14
CA ARG A 32 -3.51 1.41 -16.99
C ARG A 32 -3.35 2.08 -15.63
N ASN A 33 -3.08 3.39 -15.64
CA ASN A 33 -3.11 4.18 -14.42
C ASN A 33 -4.53 4.70 -14.21
N ASN A 34 -5.28 4.05 -13.34
CA ASN A 34 -6.65 4.41 -13.02
C ASN A 34 -6.73 5.52 -11.95
N HIS A 35 -5.61 5.95 -11.38
CA HIS A 35 -5.55 7.10 -10.45
C HIS A 35 -5.52 8.43 -11.22
N ASP A 36 -5.97 9.52 -10.57
CA ASP A 36 -5.83 10.89 -11.11
C ASP A 36 -4.40 11.42 -11.04
N LEU A 37 -3.58 10.85 -10.15
CA LEU A 37 -2.19 11.25 -9.99
C LEU A 37 -1.29 10.56 -11.03
N PRO A 38 -0.33 11.29 -11.63
CA PRO A 38 0.69 10.67 -12.46
C PRO A 38 1.58 9.77 -11.62
N TYR A 39 2.00 8.66 -12.22
CA TYR A 39 2.91 7.72 -11.61
C TYR A 39 4.23 7.65 -12.40
N HIS A 40 5.33 7.76 -11.67
CA HIS A 40 6.66 7.46 -12.17
C HIS A 40 7.33 6.50 -11.19
N GLY A 41 7.69 5.31 -11.66
CA GLY A 41 8.42 4.35 -10.84
C GLY A 41 8.20 2.89 -11.25
N PRO A 42 8.63 1.96 -10.37
CA PRO A 42 8.66 0.56 -10.70
C PRO A 42 7.37 -0.20 -10.38
N ILE A 43 7.07 -1.14 -11.27
CA ILE A 43 5.97 -2.11 -11.15
C ILE A 43 6.58 -3.50 -11.34
N THR A 44 6.26 -4.42 -10.42
CA THR A 44 6.69 -5.82 -10.53
C THR A 44 5.45 -6.72 -10.47
N PHE A 45 5.35 -7.67 -11.39
CA PHE A 45 4.21 -8.60 -11.46
C PHE A 45 4.60 -9.91 -12.14
N GLU A 46 3.90 -10.98 -11.80
CA GLU A 46 4.03 -12.28 -12.48
C GLU A 46 3.36 -12.25 -13.85
N THR A 47 3.96 -12.92 -14.83
CA THR A 47 3.47 -12.96 -16.20
C THR A 47 3.83 -14.24 -16.94
N ASN A 48 3.01 -14.61 -17.92
CA ASN A 48 3.28 -15.68 -18.88
C ASN A 48 3.88 -15.16 -20.20
N LEU A 49 4.17 -13.87 -20.28
CA LEU A 49 4.79 -13.29 -21.46
C LEU A 49 6.20 -13.86 -21.68
N PRO A 50 6.65 -14.03 -22.94
CA PRO A 50 7.98 -14.55 -23.22
C PRO A 50 9.09 -13.65 -22.68
N ASP A 51 10.15 -14.25 -22.14
CA ASP A 51 11.34 -13.52 -21.67
C ASP A 51 11.86 -12.52 -22.72
N GLY A 52 12.33 -11.37 -22.24
CA GLY A 52 12.88 -10.30 -23.06
C GLY A 52 12.52 -8.90 -22.59
N VAL A 53 12.91 -7.92 -23.40
CA VAL A 53 12.70 -6.50 -23.12
C VAL A 53 11.45 -6.00 -23.86
N TYR A 54 10.63 -5.28 -23.12
CA TYR A 54 9.43 -4.60 -23.59
C TYR A 54 9.65 -3.10 -23.45
N GLY A 55 9.33 -2.32 -24.47
CA GLY A 55 9.53 -0.88 -24.40
C GLY A 55 8.48 -0.08 -25.15
N GLY A 56 8.34 1.18 -24.75
CA GLY A 56 7.46 2.17 -25.35
C GLY A 56 7.91 3.58 -25.00
N GLN A 57 7.16 4.59 -25.44
CA GLN A 57 7.49 6.00 -25.15
C GLN A 57 7.43 6.36 -23.66
N ALA A 58 6.71 5.55 -22.87
CA ALA A 58 6.36 5.85 -21.49
C ALA A 58 6.94 4.83 -20.48
N GLY A 59 7.92 4.01 -20.90
CA GLY A 59 8.55 3.06 -19.99
C GLY A 59 9.30 1.93 -20.68
N THR A 60 9.97 1.13 -19.83
CA THR A 60 10.69 -0.08 -20.21
C THR A 60 10.38 -1.16 -19.20
N ALA A 61 10.27 -2.40 -19.66
CA ALA A 61 10.10 -3.56 -18.82
C ALA A 61 10.98 -4.72 -19.29
N GLU A 62 11.32 -5.58 -18.36
CA GLU A 62 12.09 -6.80 -18.58
C GLU A 62 11.32 -7.96 -17.97
N VAL A 63 11.07 -8.98 -18.79
CA VAL A 63 10.48 -10.24 -18.36
C VAL A 63 11.60 -11.27 -18.31
N THR A 64 11.77 -11.87 -17.14
CA THR A 64 12.74 -12.94 -16.90
C THR A 64 12.10 -13.98 -16.01
N GLN A 65 12.06 -15.24 -16.46
CA GLN A 65 11.52 -16.36 -15.68
C GLN A 65 10.08 -16.11 -15.17
N GLY A 66 9.24 -15.53 -16.01
CA GLY A 66 7.84 -15.26 -15.68
C GLY A 66 7.61 -14.12 -14.67
N ILE A 67 8.64 -13.33 -14.36
CA ILE A 67 8.50 -12.11 -13.57
C ILE A 67 8.80 -10.92 -14.49
N CYS A 68 7.86 -9.98 -14.53
CA CYS A 68 8.06 -8.70 -15.18
C CYS A 68 8.49 -7.65 -14.16
N HIS A 69 9.59 -6.97 -14.43
CA HIS A 69 9.97 -5.72 -13.78
C HIS A 69 9.83 -4.60 -14.79
N ALA A 70 9.12 -3.54 -14.45
CA ALA A 70 8.90 -2.39 -15.31
C ALA A 70 9.27 -1.10 -14.58
N ILE A 71 9.82 -0.11 -15.29
CA ILE A 71 9.88 1.30 -14.87
C ILE A 71 9.05 2.08 -15.86
N VAL A 72 8.06 2.81 -15.36
CA VAL A 72 7.09 3.50 -16.21
C VAL A 72 6.82 4.91 -15.75
N HIS A 73 6.46 5.74 -16.72
CA HIS A 73 5.90 7.07 -16.55
C HIS A 73 4.48 7.05 -17.10
N ALA A 74 3.51 6.79 -16.22
CA ALA A 74 2.09 6.71 -16.56
C ALA A 74 1.36 7.96 -16.07
N PRO A 75 0.91 8.87 -16.96
CA PRO A 75 0.06 9.99 -16.57
C PRO A 75 -1.20 9.53 -15.82
N GLY A 76 -1.83 10.43 -15.06
CA GLY A 76 -3.13 10.14 -14.44
C GLY A 76 -4.18 9.77 -15.48
N LYS A 77 -5.07 8.83 -15.15
CA LYS A 77 -6.15 8.33 -16.03
C LYS A 77 -5.68 7.96 -17.44
N SER A 78 -4.55 7.27 -17.54
CA SER A 78 -3.91 6.96 -18.82
C SER A 78 -3.73 5.46 -19.05
N LYS A 79 -3.41 5.11 -20.30
CA LYS A 79 -2.98 3.77 -20.69
C LYS A 79 -1.67 3.90 -21.46
N ILE A 80 -0.70 3.07 -21.09
CA ILE A 80 0.59 2.98 -21.78
C ILE A 80 0.77 1.57 -22.31
N LEU A 81 1.41 1.46 -23.48
CA LEU A 81 1.68 0.18 -24.13
C LEU A 81 3.19 -0.01 -24.28
N LEU A 82 3.69 -1.13 -23.79
CA LEU A 82 5.06 -1.58 -23.99
C LEU A 82 5.01 -2.81 -24.91
N THR A 83 5.81 -2.79 -25.98
CA THR A 83 5.85 -3.91 -26.95
C THR A 83 7.17 -4.63 -26.87
N LYS A 84 7.16 -5.94 -27.06
CA LYS A 84 8.38 -6.74 -27.09
C LYS A 84 9.31 -6.23 -28.20
N ARG A 85 10.59 -6.09 -27.89
CA ARG A 85 11.63 -5.70 -28.86
C ARG A 85 12.37 -6.95 -29.33
N ASP A 86 12.49 -7.13 -30.64
CA ASP A 86 13.07 -8.35 -31.22
C ASP A 86 14.60 -8.40 -31.17
N ASN A 87 15.28 -7.28 -30.90
CA ASN A 87 16.73 -7.19 -30.67
C ASN A 87 17.04 -5.96 -29.81
N PRO A 88 16.79 -6.00 -28.49
CA PRO A 88 17.11 -4.87 -27.63
C PRO A 88 18.64 -4.70 -27.57
N PRO A 89 19.20 -3.51 -27.87
CA PRO A 89 20.60 -3.25 -27.55
C PRO A 89 20.80 -3.46 -26.04
N ASN A 90 21.98 -3.92 -25.61
CA ASN A 90 22.28 -4.18 -24.18
C ASN A 90 21.94 -2.99 -23.26
N THR A 91 21.90 -1.77 -23.82
CA THR A 91 21.52 -0.51 -23.17
C THR A 91 20.01 -0.32 -22.93
N THR A 92 19.15 -1.26 -23.34
CA THR A 92 17.68 -1.15 -23.19
C THR A 92 17.09 -2.08 -22.15
N ARG A 93 17.92 -2.79 -21.38
CA ARG A 93 17.47 -3.38 -20.10
C ARG A 93 17.12 -2.24 -19.13
N ILE A 94 16.38 -2.55 -18.07
CA ILE A 94 16.21 -1.58 -16.97
C ILE A 94 17.61 -1.10 -16.58
N PRO A 95 17.95 0.19 -16.75
CA PRO A 95 19.32 0.65 -16.58
C PRO A 95 19.82 0.36 -15.17
N ASP A 96 21.12 0.06 -15.05
CA ASP A 96 21.85 0.29 -13.80
C ASP A 96 21.92 1.82 -13.63
N GLY A 97 20.83 2.40 -13.14
CA GLY A 97 20.70 3.84 -13.02
C GLY A 97 21.65 4.42 -11.98
N ALA A 98 21.60 5.73 -11.79
CA ALA A 98 22.52 6.42 -10.90
C ALA A 98 22.39 6.01 -9.44
N PHE A 99 21.27 5.38 -9.05
CA PHE A 99 21.02 4.92 -7.69
C PHE A 99 21.18 3.41 -7.57
N THR A 100 22.09 3.00 -6.71
CA THR A 100 22.35 1.59 -6.45
C THR A 100 22.39 1.33 -4.95
N ALA A 101 22.38 0.07 -4.57
CA ALA A 101 22.62 -0.33 -3.20
C ALA A 101 23.57 -1.53 -3.14
N ARG A 102 24.21 -1.69 -1.99
CA ARG A 102 25.07 -2.83 -1.69
C ARG A 102 25.01 -3.19 -0.22
N GLY A 103 25.29 -4.46 0.09
CA GLY A 103 25.59 -4.89 1.44
C GLY A 103 26.95 -4.38 1.92
N ASP A 104 27.03 -3.89 3.15
CA ASP A 104 28.30 -3.54 3.80
C ASP A 104 28.17 -3.73 5.32
N ASN A 105 29.00 -4.61 5.90
CA ASN A 105 29.09 -4.83 7.35
C ASN A 105 27.74 -5.02 8.08
N GLY A 106 26.84 -5.83 7.51
CA GLY A 106 25.53 -6.09 8.13
C GLY A 106 24.42 -5.12 7.73
N LYS A 107 24.72 -4.11 6.89
CA LYS A 107 23.81 -3.03 6.52
C LYS A 107 23.60 -2.94 5.01
N LEU A 108 22.57 -2.21 4.62
CA LEU A 108 22.41 -1.75 3.24
C LEU A 108 22.96 -0.33 3.10
N ILE A 109 23.82 -0.11 2.12
CA ILE A 109 24.34 1.21 1.77
C ILE A 109 23.68 1.66 0.48
N LEU A 110 22.93 2.76 0.54
CA LEU A 110 22.34 3.40 -0.64
C LEU A 110 23.35 4.37 -1.24
N LEU A 111 23.50 4.29 -2.56
CA LEU A 111 24.49 5.01 -3.34
C LEU A 111 23.80 5.87 -4.40
N HIS A 112 24.37 7.05 -4.67
CA HIS A 112 24.07 7.85 -5.85
C HIS A 112 25.37 8.17 -6.59
N ARG A 113 25.50 7.70 -7.82
CA ARG A 113 26.72 7.78 -8.66
C ARG A 113 27.96 7.27 -7.91
N GLY A 114 27.80 6.14 -7.22
CA GLY A 114 28.84 5.49 -6.42
C GLY A 114 29.14 6.15 -5.07
N LYS A 115 28.52 7.28 -4.73
CA LYS A 115 28.70 7.95 -3.43
C LYS A 115 27.62 7.54 -2.45
N LYS A 116 27.98 7.25 -1.20
CA LYS A 116 27.02 6.97 -0.12
C LYS A 116 26.10 8.15 0.10
N ILE A 117 24.80 7.89 0.06
CA ILE A 117 23.73 8.86 0.36
C ILE A 117 22.95 8.50 1.62
N SER A 118 22.88 7.21 1.96
CA SER A 118 22.19 6.74 3.17
C SER A 118 22.65 5.34 3.57
N GLU A 119 22.47 4.99 4.84
CA GLU A 119 22.59 3.62 5.36
C GLU A 119 21.23 3.16 5.88
N VAL A 120 20.90 1.89 5.67
CA VAL A 120 19.70 1.27 6.22
C VAL A 120 20.11 0.06 7.06
N ASP A 121 19.83 0.15 8.36
CA ASP A 121 19.93 -0.96 9.29
C ASP A 121 18.55 -1.60 9.48
N VAL A 122 18.52 -2.92 9.67
CA VAL A 122 17.32 -3.66 10.06
C VAL A 122 17.58 -4.31 11.40
N GLY A 123 16.67 -4.10 12.34
CA GLY A 123 16.66 -4.69 13.68
C GLY A 123 15.36 -5.42 13.96
N LEU A 124 15.41 -6.46 14.80
CA LEU A 124 14.23 -7.03 15.42
C LEU A 124 14.29 -6.73 16.92
N VAL A 125 13.25 -6.09 17.45
CA VAL A 125 13.13 -5.82 18.87
C VAL A 125 12.06 -6.72 19.45
N VAL A 126 12.45 -7.57 20.41
CA VAL A 126 11.55 -8.44 21.17
C VAL A 126 11.64 -8.07 22.65
N ILE A 127 10.54 -7.59 23.22
CA ILE A 127 10.47 -7.22 24.65
C ILE A 127 9.43 -8.11 25.31
N PRO A 128 9.84 -9.07 26.16
CA PRO A 128 8.90 -9.92 26.89
C PRO A 128 7.97 -9.10 27.79
N GLY A 129 6.71 -9.53 27.89
CA GLY A 129 5.69 -8.86 28.69
C GLY A 129 4.75 -7.99 27.86
N THR A 130 4.04 -7.09 28.54
CA THR A 130 2.93 -6.29 28.00
C THR A 130 3.08 -4.79 28.28
N ASP A 131 4.24 -4.34 28.74
CA ASP A 131 4.42 -2.97 29.21
C ASP A 131 5.29 -2.11 28.26
N ALA A 132 5.59 -2.64 27.07
CA ALA A 132 6.52 -2.02 26.13
C ALA A 132 5.81 -1.33 24.98
N GLY A 133 6.30 -0.14 24.60
CA GLY A 133 5.88 0.62 23.43
C GLY A 133 7.05 1.01 22.52
N THR A 134 6.78 1.93 21.61
CA THR A 134 7.76 2.39 20.60
C THR A 134 9.01 3.02 21.20
N GLU A 135 8.90 3.74 22.31
CA GLU A 135 10.06 4.37 22.96
C GLU A 135 11.01 3.33 23.58
N GLN A 136 10.48 2.33 24.28
CA GLN A 136 11.28 1.22 24.80
C GLN A 136 11.88 0.40 23.65
N ALA A 137 11.18 0.29 22.53
CA ALA A 137 11.71 -0.36 21.33
C ALA A 137 12.88 0.43 20.71
N LEU A 138 12.79 1.76 20.68
CA LEU A 138 13.86 2.65 20.23
C LEU A 138 15.10 2.51 21.11
N GLU A 139 14.94 2.47 22.44
CA GLU A 139 16.05 2.32 23.39
C GLU A 139 16.75 0.96 23.28
N ARG A 140 16.00 -0.10 22.96
CA ARG A 140 16.54 -1.48 22.82
C ARG A 140 16.96 -1.85 21.41
N PHE A 141 16.78 -0.97 20.44
CA PHE A 141 17.14 -1.25 19.06
C PHE A 141 18.64 -1.56 18.93
N GLN A 142 18.93 -2.67 18.25
CA GLN A 142 20.27 -3.06 17.83
C GLN A 142 20.20 -3.55 16.37
N PRO A 143 21.04 -3.02 15.47
CA PRO A 143 21.13 -3.52 14.10
C PRO A 143 21.48 -5.01 14.07
N LEU A 144 20.80 -5.77 13.21
CA LEU A 144 21.17 -7.14 12.88
C LEU A 144 22.32 -7.14 11.88
N SER A 145 23.28 -8.05 12.05
CA SER A 145 24.43 -8.22 11.14
C SER A 145 24.06 -8.99 9.86
N LEU A 146 23.09 -8.47 9.09
CA LEU A 146 22.58 -9.11 7.88
C LEU A 146 23.59 -9.07 6.72
N GLN A 147 24.06 -10.24 6.30
CA GLN A 147 25.01 -10.37 5.19
C GLN A 147 24.26 -10.39 3.86
N PHE A 148 24.11 -9.24 3.23
CA PHE A 148 23.41 -9.11 1.95
C PHE A 148 24.26 -9.62 0.79
N GLN A 149 23.66 -10.47 -0.04
CA GLN A 149 24.25 -11.05 -1.24
C GLN A 149 23.36 -10.82 -2.46
N GLY A 150 23.96 -10.80 -3.64
CA GLY A 150 23.27 -10.57 -4.91
C GLY A 150 23.67 -9.24 -5.54
N ASP A 151 23.04 -8.94 -6.65
CA ASP A 151 23.23 -7.68 -7.38
C ASP A 151 21.90 -6.93 -7.43
N ARG A 152 21.07 -7.17 -8.45
CA ARG A 152 19.71 -6.58 -8.56
C ARG A 152 18.79 -6.89 -7.39
N VAL A 153 18.88 -8.09 -6.82
CA VAL A 153 18.13 -8.50 -5.64
C VAL A 153 19.12 -8.84 -4.53
N LEU A 154 19.26 -7.91 -3.57
CA LEU A 154 20.07 -8.11 -2.39
C LEU A 154 19.27 -8.90 -1.36
N SER A 155 19.77 -10.06 -0.95
CA SER A 155 19.10 -10.95 0.00
C SER A 155 19.99 -11.24 1.19
N ALA A 156 19.41 -11.23 2.39
CA ALA A 156 20.07 -11.63 3.63
C ALA A 156 19.11 -12.45 4.49
N LYS A 157 19.67 -13.32 5.34
CA LYS A 157 18.92 -14.14 6.28
C LYS A 157 19.72 -14.32 7.58
N LEU A 158 19.05 -14.24 8.72
CA LEU A 158 19.66 -14.41 10.04
C LEU A 158 18.64 -14.93 11.06
N ASN A 159 19.10 -15.68 12.06
CA ASN A 159 18.31 -16.02 13.24
C ASN A 159 18.67 -15.10 14.41
N SER A 160 17.68 -14.53 15.09
CA SER A 160 17.87 -13.64 16.24
C SER A 160 16.65 -13.69 17.16
N GLN A 161 16.88 -13.75 18.48
CA GLN A 161 15.83 -13.64 19.51
C GLN A 161 14.64 -14.62 19.34
N GLY A 162 14.87 -15.83 18.80
CA GLY A 162 13.81 -16.82 18.57
C GLY A 162 13.03 -16.64 17.26
N TYR A 163 13.54 -15.80 16.35
CA TYR A 163 12.97 -15.54 15.03
C TYR A 163 14.01 -15.74 13.93
N GLU A 164 13.56 -16.25 12.80
CA GLU A 164 14.24 -16.19 11.52
C GLU A 164 13.79 -14.92 10.79
N ILE A 165 14.76 -14.10 10.37
CA ILE A 165 14.52 -12.86 9.63
C ILE A 165 15.16 -13.03 8.26
N GLN A 166 14.36 -12.91 7.21
CA GLN A 166 14.82 -12.83 5.83
C GLN A 166 14.49 -11.46 5.27
N VAL A 167 15.47 -10.81 4.64
CA VAL A 167 15.28 -9.51 3.97
C VAL A 167 15.69 -9.64 2.51
N ARG A 168 14.85 -9.17 1.60
CA ARG A 168 15.10 -9.12 0.16
C ARG A 168 14.81 -7.71 -0.33
N MET A 169 15.80 -7.07 -0.96
CA MET A 169 15.65 -5.75 -1.55
C MET A 169 15.93 -5.82 -3.05
N THR A 170 14.95 -5.40 -3.84
CA THR A 170 15.06 -5.22 -5.29
C THR A 170 15.40 -3.77 -5.59
N GLN A 171 16.48 -3.55 -6.34
CA GLN A 171 16.88 -2.23 -6.82
C GLN A 171 16.53 -2.03 -8.30
N TYR A 172 16.11 -0.81 -8.66
CA TYR A 172 15.65 -0.47 -10.01
C TYR A 172 16.50 0.61 -10.70
N GLY A 173 17.65 1.00 -10.12
CA GLY A 173 18.59 1.93 -10.75
C GLY A 173 18.21 3.42 -10.69
N ASP A 174 16.93 3.74 -10.84
CA ASP A 174 16.44 5.13 -10.94
C ASP A 174 15.90 5.70 -9.61
N GLY A 175 16.42 5.17 -8.49
CA GLY A 175 16.13 5.70 -7.15
C GLY A 175 15.04 4.95 -6.41
N TRP A 176 14.68 3.73 -6.82
CA TRP A 176 13.72 2.90 -6.10
C TRP A 176 14.34 1.62 -5.58
N PHE A 177 13.97 1.30 -4.34
CA PHE A 177 14.38 0.12 -3.61
C PHE A 177 13.16 -0.51 -2.93
N ASP A 178 12.65 -1.61 -3.49
CA ASP A 178 11.52 -2.35 -2.90
C ASP A 178 12.06 -3.43 -1.99
N THR A 179 11.64 -3.43 -0.73
CA THR A 179 12.12 -4.36 0.27
C THR A 179 10.99 -5.16 0.87
N GLU A 180 11.21 -6.48 0.96
CA GLU A 180 10.41 -7.42 1.71
C GLU A 180 11.23 -7.93 2.89
N ALA A 181 10.67 -7.91 4.08
CA ALA A 181 11.17 -8.64 5.23
C ALA A 181 10.16 -9.70 5.66
N THR A 182 10.61 -10.93 5.83
CA THR A 182 9.83 -12.00 6.45
C THR A 182 10.38 -12.26 7.85
N VAL A 183 9.54 -12.16 8.86
CA VAL A 183 9.83 -12.51 10.25
C VAL A 183 9.06 -13.78 10.60
N THR A 184 9.76 -14.89 10.76
CA THR A 184 9.17 -16.19 11.09
C THR A 184 9.63 -16.60 12.47
N ARG A 185 8.70 -16.94 13.35
CA ARG A 185 9.08 -17.46 14.66
C ARG A 185 9.68 -18.87 14.55
N SER A 186 10.84 -19.09 15.15
CA SER A 186 11.53 -20.39 15.12
C SER A 186 11.42 -21.17 16.43
N ASP A 187 11.13 -20.51 17.55
CA ASP A 187 11.00 -21.16 18.87
C ASP A 187 9.55 -21.51 19.27
N ASP A 188 9.41 -22.32 20.32
CA ASP A 188 8.12 -22.80 20.86
C ASP A 188 7.59 -21.93 22.03
N SER A 189 8.06 -20.69 22.22
CA SER A 189 7.78 -19.92 23.45
C SER A 189 6.54 -19.02 23.33
N PRO A 190 5.29 -19.40 23.64
CA PRO A 190 4.12 -18.54 23.41
C PRO A 190 4.02 -17.32 24.36
N LYS A 191 5.13 -16.90 24.98
CA LYS A 191 5.18 -15.76 25.89
C LYS A 191 4.80 -14.48 25.15
N ARG A 192 3.90 -13.73 25.77
CA ARG A 192 3.52 -12.39 25.34
C ARG A 192 4.77 -11.52 25.22
N ALA A 193 4.85 -10.78 24.11
CA ALA A 193 5.95 -9.88 23.85
C ALA A 193 5.54 -8.75 22.92
N TYR A 194 6.12 -7.58 23.12
CA TYR A 194 6.18 -6.56 22.10
C TYR A 194 7.18 -7.01 21.04
N ILE A 195 6.77 -6.95 19.77
CA ILE A 195 7.63 -7.29 18.64
C ILE A 195 7.51 -6.22 17.59
N ALA A 196 8.63 -5.62 17.22
CA ALA A 196 8.71 -4.73 16.08
C ALA A 196 9.93 -5.04 15.20
N LEU A 197 9.71 -5.04 13.89
CA LEU A 197 10.79 -4.90 12.93
C LEU A 197 11.09 -3.40 12.83
N VAL A 198 12.33 -3.03 13.12
CA VAL A 198 12.76 -1.63 13.13
C VAL A 198 13.72 -1.41 11.98
N ARG A 199 13.44 -0.42 11.14
CA ARG A 199 14.33 0.02 10.07
C ARG A 199 14.92 1.36 10.47
N ARG A 200 16.23 1.44 10.64
CA ARG A 200 16.92 2.71 10.90
C ARG A 200 17.53 3.20 9.60
N VAL A 201 17.05 4.33 9.11
CA VAL A 201 17.59 5.03 7.96
C VAL A 201 18.48 6.17 8.46
N VAL A 202 19.76 6.09 8.16
CA VAL A 202 20.76 7.11 8.50
C VAL A 202 21.03 7.96 7.26
N THR A 203 20.86 9.26 7.38
CA THR A 203 21.02 10.23 6.29
C THR A 203 21.59 11.53 6.85
N SER A 204 22.42 12.24 6.09
CA SER A 204 23.01 13.49 6.59
C SER A 204 21.95 14.58 6.78
N SER A 205 21.76 15.05 8.01
CA SER A 205 20.90 16.22 8.34
C SER A 205 19.52 16.21 7.65
N PRO A 206 18.63 15.24 7.95
CA PRO A 206 17.31 15.15 7.34
C PRO A 206 16.48 16.41 7.65
N ASP A 207 16.13 17.18 6.62
CA ASP A 207 15.29 18.36 6.70
C ASP A 207 13.90 18.09 6.12
N ARG A 208 12.94 18.98 6.45
CA ARG A 208 11.56 18.94 5.92
C ARG A 208 10.89 17.57 6.08
N VAL A 209 11.16 16.90 7.20
CA VAL A 209 10.61 15.58 7.45
C VAL A 209 9.10 15.70 7.63
N ARG A 210 8.34 14.93 6.85
CA ARG A 210 6.88 14.87 6.91
C ARG A 210 6.42 13.44 6.84
N SER A 211 5.34 13.13 7.54
CA SER A 211 4.69 11.84 7.47
C SER A 211 3.23 11.98 7.03
N CYS A 212 2.71 10.95 6.38
CA CYS A 212 1.28 10.77 6.16
C CYS A 212 0.79 9.72 7.12
N TYR A 213 0.08 10.15 8.16
CA TYR A 213 -0.53 9.26 9.12
C TYR A 213 -2.00 9.09 8.74
N SER A 214 -2.37 7.93 8.21
CA SER A 214 -3.76 7.60 7.84
C SER A 214 -4.40 8.69 6.95
N GLY A 215 -3.68 9.13 5.93
CA GLY A 215 -4.10 10.22 5.02
C GLY A 215 -3.86 11.66 5.52
N LEU A 216 -3.46 11.86 6.78
CA LEU A 216 -3.13 13.19 7.31
C LEU A 216 -1.64 13.48 7.14
N VAL A 217 -1.32 14.47 6.31
CA VAL A 217 0.06 14.90 6.08
C VAL A 217 0.46 15.97 7.10
N GLY A 218 1.51 15.69 7.87
CA GLY A 218 2.03 16.59 8.88
C GLY A 218 3.50 16.32 9.21
N ASP A 219 3.94 16.81 10.37
CA ASP A 219 5.25 16.47 10.92
C ASP A 219 5.28 14.99 11.38
N LEU A 220 6.33 14.59 12.11
CA LEU A 220 6.45 13.21 12.60
C LEU A 220 5.59 12.90 13.83
N ASP A 221 5.05 13.92 14.47
CA ASP A 221 4.20 13.75 15.63
C ASP A 221 2.94 13.01 15.19
N GLU A 222 2.67 11.88 15.86
CA GLU A 222 1.45 11.13 15.65
C GLU A 222 0.26 12.06 15.96
N PRO A 223 -0.61 12.36 14.98
CA PRO A 223 -1.74 13.24 15.22
C PRO A 223 -2.60 12.62 16.32
N ARG A 224 -3.17 13.47 17.19
CA ARG A 224 -4.07 13.02 18.28
C ARG A 224 -5.16 12.12 17.69
N SER A 225 -5.02 10.83 17.90
CA SER A 225 -5.92 9.80 17.37
C SER A 225 -6.94 9.43 18.44
N TYR A 226 -8.22 9.40 18.08
CA TYR A 226 -9.24 8.77 18.90
C TYR A 226 -9.03 7.25 18.90
N HIS A 227 -9.24 6.59 20.03
CA HIS A 227 -8.94 5.15 20.25
C HIS A 227 -9.43 4.21 19.14
N ARG A 228 -10.54 4.53 18.48
CA ARG A 228 -11.09 3.70 17.41
C ARG A 228 -10.31 3.77 16.10
N ASN A 229 -9.66 4.91 15.81
CA ASN A 229 -8.79 5.06 14.65
C ASN A 229 -7.55 4.18 14.77
N MET A 230 -7.05 3.96 15.99
CA MET A 230 -5.80 3.24 16.26
C MET A 230 -5.84 1.75 15.90
N THR A 231 -7.03 1.14 15.87
CA THR A 231 -7.18 -0.28 15.49
C THR A 231 -7.36 -0.46 13.99
N MET A 232 -7.96 0.52 13.31
CA MET A 232 -8.41 0.45 11.91
C MET A 232 -7.48 1.16 10.93
N THR A 233 -6.33 1.65 11.39
CA THR A 233 -5.33 2.29 10.53
C THR A 233 -4.02 1.54 10.57
N HIS A 234 -3.26 1.67 9.48
CA HIS A 234 -1.89 1.16 9.36
C HIS A 234 -0.88 2.05 10.09
N GLY A 235 -1.28 3.26 10.52
CA GLY A 235 -0.41 4.25 11.11
C GLY A 235 0.19 5.15 10.03
N VAL A 236 1.51 5.12 9.90
CA VAL A 236 2.25 5.91 8.90
C VAL A 236 2.24 5.21 7.54
N ASP A 237 1.54 5.80 6.56
CA ASP A 237 1.49 5.31 5.18
C ASP A 237 2.81 5.58 4.44
N TRP A 238 3.33 6.79 4.62
CA TRP A 238 4.63 7.20 4.08
C TRP A 238 5.29 8.27 4.94
N CYS A 239 6.62 8.34 4.89
CA CYS A 239 7.42 9.43 5.44
C CYS A 239 8.36 9.94 4.36
N SER A 240 8.55 11.25 4.26
CA SER A 240 9.49 11.85 3.33
C SER A 240 10.33 12.91 4.00
N TRP A 241 11.54 13.08 3.50
CA TRP A 241 12.47 14.10 3.96
C TRP A 241 13.37 14.51 2.80
N LYS A 242 14.12 15.59 3.02
CA LYS A 242 15.18 16.00 2.14
C LYS A 242 16.53 15.85 2.87
N SER A 243 17.57 15.57 2.11
CA SER A 243 18.95 15.48 2.58
C SER A 243 19.88 15.93 1.45
N GLY A 244 20.54 17.08 1.66
CA GLY A 244 21.31 17.75 0.60
C GLY A 244 20.42 18.10 -0.61
N ASN A 245 20.77 17.57 -1.78
CA ASN A 245 20.01 17.77 -3.03
C ASN A 245 19.03 16.64 -3.35
N LEU A 246 18.88 15.66 -2.46
CA LEU A 246 18.03 14.49 -2.68
C LEU A 246 16.80 14.54 -1.78
N TRP A 247 15.68 14.14 -2.35
CA TRP A 247 14.44 13.85 -1.65
C TRP A 247 14.30 12.35 -1.48
N PHE A 248 13.84 11.95 -0.30
CA PHE A 248 13.60 10.57 0.06
C PHE A 248 12.14 10.39 0.44
N ALA A 249 11.58 9.23 0.14
CA ALA A 249 10.29 8.77 0.64
C ALA A 249 10.40 7.29 1.03
N VAL A 250 9.97 6.96 2.25
CA VAL A 250 9.68 5.59 2.67
C VAL A 250 8.17 5.41 2.60
N VAL A 251 7.73 4.43 1.83
CA VAL A 251 6.33 4.04 1.69
C VAL A 251 6.16 2.65 2.28
N ASN A 252 5.21 2.49 3.20
CA ASN A 252 4.92 1.19 3.78
C ASN A 252 3.88 0.45 2.94
N GLY A 253 4.15 -0.82 2.67
CA GLY A 253 3.21 -1.72 2.02
C GLY A 253 2.15 -2.22 2.99
N PHE A 254 1.03 -2.68 2.44
CA PHE A 254 -0.02 -3.31 3.23
C PHE A 254 0.52 -4.58 3.91
N THR A 255 0.39 -4.64 5.23
CA THR A 255 0.72 -5.84 6.02
C THR A 255 -0.41 -6.12 7.00
N SER A 256 -1.10 -7.24 6.82
CA SER A 256 -2.19 -7.67 7.70
C SER A 256 -1.68 -7.96 9.11
N GLY A 257 -2.49 -7.65 10.11
CA GLY A 257 -2.23 -8.04 11.49
C GLY A 257 -2.45 -9.54 11.71
N LEU A 258 -1.94 -10.04 12.82
CA LEU A 258 -2.10 -11.43 13.23
C LEU A 258 -3.54 -11.72 13.67
N THR A 259 -3.98 -12.95 13.46
CA THR A 259 -5.23 -13.49 14.01
C THR A 259 -4.93 -14.62 14.97
N HIS A 260 -5.77 -14.80 15.99
CA HIS A 260 -5.70 -15.96 16.86
C HIS A 260 -7.10 -16.52 17.12
N GLU A 261 -7.14 -17.81 17.42
CA GLU A 261 -8.36 -18.49 17.80
C GLU A 261 -8.62 -18.27 19.29
N GLU A 262 -9.65 -17.49 19.62
CA GLU A 262 -10.05 -17.23 21.02
C GLU A 262 -10.82 -18.43 21.59
N LYS A 263 -11.66 -19.05 20.74
CA LYS A 263 -12.45 -20.26 21.02
C LYS A 263 -12.54 -21.06 19.73
N GLN A 264 -12.79 -22.37 19.83
CA GLN A 264 -12.90 -23.24 18.67
C GLN A 264 -13.82 -22.65 17.57
N GLY A 265 -13.27 -22.45 16.38
CA GLY A 265 -13.92 -21.85 15.21
C GLY A 265 -14.07 -20.33 15.24
N ARG A 266 -13.66 -19.65 16.33
CA ARG A 266 -13.77 -18.21 16.50
C ARG A 266 -12.39 -17.54 16.46
N TRP A 267 -12.08 -16.98 15.31
CA TRP A 267 -10.87 -16.20 15.08
C TRP A 267 -11.11 -14.72 15.32
N VAL A 268 -10.17 -14.07 15.99
CA VAL A 268 -10.18 -12.63 16.24
C VAL A 268 -8.80 -12.04 15.96
N CYS A 269 -8.75 -10.74 15.70
CA CYS A 269 -7.48 -10.03 15.57
C CYS A 269 -6.69 -10.09 16.88
N ALA A 270 -5.42 -10.42 16.79
CA ALA A 270 -4.54 -10.61 17.92
C ALA A 270 -4.07 -9.27 18.54
N ASN A 271 -3.56 -8.37 17.69
CA ASN A 271 -2.93 -7.11 18.12
C ASN A 271 -3.59 -5.87 17.50
N SER A 272 -3.89 -5.92 16.21
CA SER A 272 -4.53 -4.88 15.39
C SER A 272 -4.91 -5.47 14.04
N TYR A 273 -5.70 -4.76 13.22
CA TYR A 273 -6.05 -5.21 11.86
C TYR A 273 -4.83 -5.23 10.91
N TYR A 274 -3.81 -4.41 11.21
CA TYR A 274 -2.59 -4.27 10.42
C TYR A 274 -1.35 -4.29 11.33
N VAL A 275 -0.20 -4.67 10.79
CA VAL A 275 1.09 -4.37 11.43
C VAL A 275 1.25 -2.86 11.50
N ARG A 276 1.32 -2.28 12.70
CA ARG A 276 1.26 -0.83 12.83
C ARG A 276 2.60 -0.18 12.53
N GLU A 277 2.56 0.85 11.69
CA GLU A 277 3.71 1.64 11.27
C GLU A 277 3.81 2.91 12.10
N SER A 278 5.00 3.18 12.66
CA SER A 278 5.30 4.45 13.30
C SER A 278 6.72 4.90 12.96
N VAL A 279 6.97 6.20 13.12
CA VAL A 279 8.27 6.81 12.81
C VAL A 279 8.75 7.69 13.95
N ARG A 280 10.05 7.68 14.20
CA ARG A 280 10.75 8.58 15.13
C ARG A 280 11.99 9.15 14.47
N LYS A 281 12.37 10.37 14.85
CA LYS A 281 13.63 11.01 14.43
C LYS A 281 14.52 11.23 15.65
N LYS A 282 15.80 10.88 15.52
CA LYS A 282 16.85 11.16 16.50
C LYS A 282 18.09 11.66 15.78
N GLY A 283 18.31 12.97 15.78
CA GLY A 283 19.39 13.59 15.00
C GLY A 283 19.26 13.28 13.50
N ASP A 284 20.28 12.59 12.97
CA ASP A 284 20.42 12.19 11.57
C ASP A 284 19.79 10.82 11.25
N GLU A 285 19.11 10.23 12.22
CA GLU A 285 18.52 8.89 12.12
C GLU A 285 16.99 8.97 12.11
N LEU A 286 16.37 8.26 11.17
CA LEU A 286 14.93 8.01 11.13
C LEU A 286 14.68 6.54 11.44
N TYR A 287 13.86 6.28 12.44
CA TYR A 287 13.49 4.93 12.90
C TYR A 287 12.06 4.64 12.49
N PHE A 288 11.88 3.60 11.69
CA PHE A 288 10.59 3.13 11.21
C PHE A 288 10.24 1.81 11.88
N PHE A 289 9.19 1.79 12.68
CA PHE A 289 8.75 0.62 13.44
C PHE A 289 7.56 -0.02 12.75
N SER A 290 7.72 -1.25 12.28
CA SER A 290 6.64 -2.14 11.87
C SER A 290 6.32 -3.06 13.04
N ARG A 291 5.31 -2.69 13.82
CA ARG A 291 4.92 -3.38 15.06
C ARG A 291 4.07 -4.60 14.74
N ILE A 292 4.66 -5.78 14.93
CA ILE A 292 4.06 -7.10 14.68
C ILE A 292 3.16 -7.52 15.83
N SER A 293 3.60 -7.30 17.07
CA SER A 293 2.90 -7.69 18.30
C SER A 293 2.95 -6.61 19.36
N GLY A 294 1.85 -6.45 20.08
CA GLY A 294 1.63 -5.52 21.18
C GLY A 294 0.88 -4.24 20.78
N PRO A 295 -0.18 -3.82 21.50
CA PRO A 295 -0.54 -2.40 21.60
C PRO A 295 0.57 -1.62 22.35
N THR A 296 0.52 -0.29 22.42
CA THR A 296 1.25 0.44 23.47
C THR A 296 0.47 0.36 24.79
N PRO A 297 1.09 0.57 25.97
CA PRO A 297 0.36 0.62 27.23
C PRO A 297 -0.79 1.63 27.24
N GLU A 298 -0.64 2.77 26.56
CA GLU A 298 -1.71 3.77 26.41
C GLU A 298 -2.88 3.26 25.53
N GLU A 299 -2.58 2.39 24.56
CA GLU A 299 -3.57 1.72 23.72
C GLU A 299 -4.32 0.63 24.49
N GLU A 300 -3.63 -0.11 25.37
CA GLU A 300 -4.19 -1.15 26.24
C GLU A 300 -5.17 -0.58 27.27
N LEU A 301 -4.89 0.62 27.79
CA LEU A 301 -5.77 1.33 28.74
C LEU A 301 -7.12 1.77 28.11
N SER A 302 -7.27 1.67 26.78
CA SER A 302 -8.52 2.01 26.10
C SER A 302 -9.51 0.83 26.16
N SER A 303 -10.36 0.85 27.18
CA SER A 303 -11.30 -0.20 27.61
C SER A 303 -12.37 -0.67 26.59
N ARG A 304 -12.24 -0.38 25.28
CA ARG A 304 -13.23 -0.70 24.24
C ARG A 304 -12.65 -1.22 22.90
N GLY A 305 -11.36 -1.55 22.81
CA GLY A 305 -10.75 -2.08 21.60
C GLY A 305 -10.67 -3.61 21.56
N THR A 306 -11.02 -4.22 20.42
CA THR A 306 -10.96 -5.68 20.18
C THR A 306 -9.54 -6.25 20.03
N ALA A 307 -8.51 -5.43 20.17
CA ALA A 307 -7.13 -5.78 19.92
C ALA A 307 -6.27 -5.30 21.10
N ALA A 308 -6.11 -6.18 22.08
CA ALA A 308 -5.56 -5.87 23.41
C ALA A 308 -4.55 -6.92 23.88
N SER A 309 -4.03 -7.75 22.97
CA SER A 309 -3.22 -8.90 23.37
C SER A 309 -1.87 -8.82 22.70
N TYR A 310 -0.78 -8.81 23.47
CA TYR A 310 0.60 -8.93 22.99
C TYR A 310 0.88 -10.35 22.48
N ILE A 311 0.18 -10.76 21.42
CA ILE A 311 0.25 -12.12 20.88
C ILE A 311 1.29 -12.14 19.76
N PRO A 312 2.44 -12.80 19.99
CA PRO A 312 3.46 -12.98 18.96
C PRO A 312 2.98 -13.97 17.87
N PRO A 313 3.65 -14.01 16.70
CA PRO A 313 3.43 -15.07 15.72
C PRO A 313 3.56 -16.46 16.35
N GLN A 314 2.83 -17.44 15.82
CA GLN A 314 3.03 -18.84 16.18
C GLN A 314 4.32 -19.39 15.55
N LYS A 315 4.83 -20.50 16.08
CA LYS A 315 6.02 -21.14 15.51
C LYS A 315 5.77 -21.52 14.05
N GLY A 316 6.68 -21.11 13.17
CA GLY A 316 6.57 -21.32 11.73
C GLY A 316 5.60 -20.38 11.03
N GLU A 317 4.89 -19.49 11.73
CA GLU A 317 4.02 -18.48 11.13
C GLU A 317 4.86 -17.29 10.65
N PRO A 318 4.88 -17.00 9.33
CA PRO A 318 5.64 -15.88 8.78
C PRO A 318 4.80 -14.60 8.77
N VAL A 319 5.42 -13.48 9.17
CA VAL A 319 4.88 -12.13 8.95
C VAL A 319 5.72 -11.44 7.89
N ARG A 320 5.08 -11.08 6.77
CA ARG A 320 5.74 -10.42 5.62
C ARG A 320 5.47 -8.93 5.64
N ILE A 321 6.51 -8.15 5.85
CA ILE A 321 6.48 -6.68 5.92
C ILE A 321 7.14 -6.12 4.67
N TRP A 322 6.50 -5.12 4.05
CA TRP A 322 6.94 -4.56 2.78
C TRP A 322 7.14 -3.05 2.90
N TRP A 323 8.18 -2.52 2.27
CA TRP A 323 8.34 -1.08 2.12
C TRP A 323 9.16 -0.73 0.89
N ARG A 324 8.93 0.47 0.38
CA ARG A 324 9.71 1.08 -0.71
C ARG A 324 10.48 2.26 -0.17
N ILE A 325 11.77 2.34 -0.51
CA ILE A 325 12.54 3.59 -0.43
C ILE A 325 12.61 4.16 -1.83
N ALA A 326 12.09 5.37 -2.01
CA ALA A 326 12.20 6.13 -3.24
C ALA A 326 13.10 7.36 -3.01
N VAL A 327 13.96 7.66 -3.97
CA VAL A 327 14.95 8.73 -3.93
C VAL A 327 14.90 9.50 -5.25
N ALA A 328 14.86 10.83 -5.19
CA ALA A 328 14.81 11.67 -6.38
C ALA A 328 15.54 13.01 -6.15
N GLU A 329 16.19 13.55 -7.18
CA GLU A 329 16.76 14.92 -7.12
C GLU A 329 15.64 15.98 -7.16
N HIS A 330 14.65 15.78 -8.04
CA HIS A 330 13.58 16.74 -8.32
C HIS A 330 12.22 16.03 -8.43
N PRO A 331 11.65 15.53 -7.32
CA PRO A 331 10.34 14.89 -7.36
C PRO A 331 9.24 15.89 -7.72
N ALA A 332 8.28 15.45 -8.52
CA ALA A 332 7.06 16.21 -8.80
C ALA A 332 6.22 16.40 -7.51
N PRO A 333 5.36 17.44 -7.43
CA PRO A 333 4.40 17.57 -6.33
C PRO A 333 3.52 16.31 -6.20
N GLY A 334 3.32 15.84 -4.96
CA GLY A 334 2.52 14.65 -4.69
C GLY A 334 3.21 13.32 -5.00
N TRP A 335 4.50 13.32 -5.34
CA TRP A 335 5.28 12.12 -5.65
C TRP A 335 5.22 11.05 -4.55
N GLN A 336 5.29 11.42 -3.28
CA GLN A 336 5.17 10.49 -2.15
C GLN A 336 3.83 9.75 -2.19
N GLN A 337 2.74 10.49 -2.45
CA GLN A 337 1.40 9.94 -2.52
C GLN A 337 1.25 9.03 -3.74
N SER A 338 1.82 9.39 -4.90
CA SER A 338 1.77 8.52 -6.08
C SER A 338 2.60 7.25 -5.90
N GLN A 339 3.73 7.32 -5.18
CA GLN A 339 4.47 6.11 -4.78
C GLN A 339 3.61 5.22 -3.89
N MET A 340 2.93 5.78 -2.88
CA MET A 340 2.06 5.04 -1.97
C MET A 340 0.88 4.37 -2.68
N LEU A 341 0.13 5.13 -3.49
CA LEU A 341 -1.06 4.61 -4.17
C LEU A 341 -0.72 3.46 -5.13
N VAL A 342 0.41 3.54 -5.83
CA VAL A 342 0.79 2.46 -6.74
C VAL A 342 1.45 1.31 -6.01
N TYR A 343 2.38 1.56 -5.09
CA TYR A 343 3.10 0.49 -4.40
C TYR A 343 2.20 -0.31 -3.46
N SER A 344 1.37 0.38 -2.67
CA SER A 344 0.55 -0.22 -1.61
C SER A 344 -0.93 -0.35 -1.99
N GLY A 345 -1.36 0.31 -3.08
CA GLY A 345 -2.73 0.24 -3.54
C GLY A 345 -3.00 -0.95 -4.46
N PHE A 346 -4.24 -1.02 -4.96
CA PHE A 346 -4.70 -2.13 -5.78
C PHE A 346 -3.89 -2.24 -7.06
N GLN A 347 -3.31 -3.42 -7.28
CA GLN A 347 -2.73 -3.82 -8.55
C GLN A 347 -3.41 -5.09 -9.03
N ARG A 348 -3.81 -5.14 -10.30
CA ARG A 348 -4.35 -6.36 -10.90
C ARG A 348 -3.68 -6.63 -12.23
N THR A 349 -3.15 -7.84 -12.35
CA THR A 349 -2.68 -8.39 -13.62
C THR A 349 -3.76 -9.24 -14.24
N THR A 350 -4.05 -9.00 -15.52
CA THR A 350 -4.91 -9.85 -16.34
C THR A 350 -4.14 -10.25 -17.60
N HIS A 351 -4.18 -11.52 -17.95
CA HIS A 351 -3.57 -12.04 -19.17
C HIS A 351 -4.64 -12.22 -20.23
N ILE A 352 -4.45 -11.60 -21.40
CA ILE A 352 -5.33 -11.72 -22.56
C ILE A 352 -4.43 -12.09 -23.74
N ASP A 353 -4.46 -13.35 -24.15
CA ASP A 353 -3.63 -13.91 -25.21
C ASP A 353 -2.13 -13.57 -25.02
N ARG A 354 -1.56 -12.75 -25.91
CA ARG A 354 -0.15 -12.31 -25.89
C ARG A 354 0.04 -10.95 -25.21
N GLN A 355 -0.93 -10.52 -24.42
CA GLN A 355 -0.90 -9.25 -23.69
C GLN A 355 -1.05 -9.48 -22.18
N ALA A 356 -0.16 -8.87 -21.40
CA ALA A 356 -0.39 -8.66 -19.97
C ALA A 356 -0.97 -7.27 -19.76
N VAL A 357 -2.06 -7.17 -19.00
CA VAL A 357 -2.71 -5.91 -18.65
C VAL A 357 -2.57 -5.69 -17.15
N ILE A 358 -1.98 -4.57 -16.77
CA ILE A 358 -1.80 -4.16 -15.37
C ILE A 358 -2.69 -2.97 -15.09
N ASP A 359 -3.60 -3.13 -14.14
CA ASP A 359 -4.36 -2.02 -13.55
C ASP A 359 -3.65 -1.52 -12.30
N LEU A 360 -3.29 -0.23 -12.30
CA LEU A 360 -2.90 0.50 -11.11
C LEU A 360 -4.13 1.26 -10.63
N GLY A 361 -4.66 0.87 -9.47
CA GLY A 361 -5.99 1.29 -9.01
C GLY A 361 -7.10 0.49 -9.67
N VAL A 362 -8.26 0.43 -9.02
CA VAL A 362 -9.39 -0.40 -9.48
C VAL A 362 -10.02 0.22 -10.72
N PRO A 363 -10.14 -0.51 -11.83
CA PRO A 363 -10.82 -0.01 -13.01
C PRO A 363 -12.33 0.12 -12.73
N TYR A 364 -12.99 1.15 -13.28
CA TYR A 364 -14.45 1.36 -13.23
C TYR A 364 -15.05 1.79 -11.88
N VAL A 365 -14.24 2.08 -10.86
CA VAL A 365 -14.73 2.62 -9.60
C VAL A 365 -14.91 4.14 -9.72
N GLU A 366 -16.13 4.58 -10.00
CA GLU A 366 -16.61 5.99 -9.92
C GLU A 366 -17.35 6.28 -8.59
N PHE A 367 -17.53 5.23 -7.79
CA PHE A 367 -18.39 5.17 -6.61
C PHE A 367 -17.58 4.69 -5.39
N GLY A 368 -17.54 5.50 -4.35
CA GLY A 368 -16.97 5.15 -3.05
C GLY A 368 -18.06 5.12 -2.00
N THR A 369 -18.12 4.06 -1.20
CA THR A 369 -19.01 4.03 -0.04
C THR A 369 -18.30 4.73 1.12
N SER A 370 -18.89 5.82 1.62
CA SER A 370 -18.45 6.43 2.87
C SER A 370 -19.28 5.90 4.02
N TYR A 371 -18.65 5.14 4.90
CA TYR A 371 -19.27 4.65 6.12
C TYR A 371 -19.24 5.75 7.18
N PHE A 372 -20.17 6.71 7.17
CA PHE A 372 -20.15 7.72 8.22
C PHE A 372 -20.77 7.22 9.54
N PRO A 373 -20.19 7.60 10.70
CA PRO A 373 -18.99 8.42 10.88
C PRO A 373 -17.77 7.60 11.34
N TYR A 374 -17.56 6.44 10.73
CA TYR A 374 -16.31 5.68 10.84
C TYR A 374 -16.01 4.96 9.52
N SER A 375 -15.63 5.76 8.52
CA SER A 375 -15.31 5.27 7.19
C SER A 375 -13.83 4.99 7.12
N THR A 376 -13.44 3.83 7.62
CA THR A 376 -12.14 3.25 7.26
C THR A 376 -12.39 2.36 6.05
N PHE A 377 -12.27 2.97 4.88
CA PHE A 377 -12.23 2.37 3.54
C PHE A 377 -13.07 1.10 3.26
N CYS A 378 -14.20 1.31 2.58
CA CYS A 378 -14.81 0.41 1.59
C CYS A 378 -15.01 -1.07 2.00
N GLU A 379 -16.00 -1.36 2.84
CA GLU A 379 -16.73 -2.62 2.69
C GLU A 379 -17.56 -2.53 1.39
N ASN A 380 -17.02 -3.10 0.30
CA ASN A 380 -17.75 -3.72 -0.82
C ASN A 380 -16.76 -4.04 -1.95
N PHE A 381 -15.88 -5.01 -1.68
CA PHE A 381 -15.36 -5.86 -2.75
C PHE A 381 -15.77 -7.29 -2.42
N ASP A 382 -16.87 -7.72 -3.03
CA ASP A 382 -17.43 -9.08 -2.90
C ASP A 382 -16.39 -10.19 -3.21
N TYR A 383 -15.30 -9.83 -3.88
CA TYR A 383 -14.24 -10.71 -4.33
C TYR A 383 -13.19 -11.08 -3.25
N TYR A 384 -13.15 -10.37 -2.11
CA TYR A 384 -12.15 -10.59 -1.04
C TYR A 384 -12.75 -11.12 0.27
N ARG A 385 -13.93 -11.75 0.22
CA ARG A 385 -14.54 -12.40 1.39
C ARG A 385 -13.63 -13.53 1.87
N VAL A 386 -12.98 -13.34 3.01
CA VAL A 386 -12.35 -14.44 3.77
C VAL A 386 -13.47 -15.32 4.33
N THR A 387 -13.29 -16.63 4.24
CA THR A 387 -14.27 -17.61 4.75
C THR A 387 -14.49 -17.38 6.25
N GLY A 388 -15.70 -16.95 6.64
CA GLY A 388 -16.08 -16.74 8.05
C GLY A 388 -16.60 -15.34 8.41
N LEU A 389 -16.42 -14.33 7.54
CA LEU A 389 -17.01 -12.99 7.71
C LEU A 389 -18.36 -12.88 6.99
N ASP A 390 -19.29 -13.77 7.36
CA ASP A 390 -20.62 -13.95 6.76
C ASP A 390 -21.68 -12.95 7.27
N ARG A 391 -21.40 -12.16 8.32
CA ARG A 391 -22.45 -11.41 9.03
C ARG A 391 -22.16 -9.92 9.24
N GLU A 392 -23.12 -9.11 8.81
CA GLU A 392 -23.26 -7.64 8.86
C GLU A 392 -23.29 -7.04 10.29
N GLY A 393 -22.33 -7.39 11.15
CA GLY A 393 -22.41 -7.11 12.59
C GLY A 393 -21.63 -5.91 13.12
N TRP A 394 -20.91 -5.15 12.30
CA TRP A 394 -19.92 -4.18 12.80
C TRP A 394 -20.34 -2.72 12.55
N TRP A 395 -21.24 -2.20 13.40
CA TRP A 395 -21.58 -0.77 13.40
C TRP A 395 -21.45 -0.15 14.80
N PRO A 396 -20.75 0.99 14.94
CA PRO A 396 -20.43 1.64 16.21
C PRO A 396 -21.24 2.91 16.48
N PHE A 397 -22.27 3.19 15.68
CA PHE A 397 -23.11 4.36 15.94
C PHE A 397 -24.33 3.88 16.70
N SER A 398 -24.26 3.99 18.03
CA SER A 398 -25.44 3.73 18.84
C SER A 398 -26.51 4.77 18.47
N PRO A 399 -27.80 4.41 18.50
CA PRO A 399 -28.91 5.35 18.33
C PRO A 399 -28.80 6.62 19.20
N HIS A 400 -28.07 6.55 20.32
CA HIS A 400 -27.83 7.68 21.19
C HIS A 400 -26.88 8.73 20.59
N LEU A 401 -25.87 8.31 19.82
CA LEU A 401 -24.90 9.22 19.20
C LEU A 401 -25.51 10.06 18.07
N TRP A 402 -26.58 9.58 17.43
CA TRP A 402 -27.31 10.35 16.44
C TRP A 402 -27.85 11.66 17.01
N ASN A 403 -28.26 11.68 18.28
CA ASN A 403 -28.74 12.91 18.93
C ASN A 403 -27.68 14.02 19.01
N HIS A 404 -26.41 13.66 18.84
CA HIS A 404 -25.25 14.54 18.90
C HIS A 404 -24.60 14.78 17.53
N TRP A 405 -25.27 14.44 16.41
CA TRP A 405 -24.68 14.54 15.05
C TRP A 405 -24.06 15.92 14.74
N ARG A 406 -24.60 17.00 15.35
CA ARG A 406 -24.11 18.37 15.18
C ARG A 406 -22.67 18.55 15.64
N ASP A 407 -22.28 17.86 16.71
CA ASP A 407 -20.92 17.89 17.28
C ASP A 407 -19.90 17.28 16.31
N PHE A 408 -20.38 16.46 15.36
CA PHE A 408 -19.57 15.79 14.35
C PHE A 408 -19.58 16.49 12.97
N THR A 409 -20.27 17.63 12.85
CA THR A 409 -20.35 18.37 11.57
C THR A 409 -19.00 18.73 10.94
N PRO A 410 -17.94 19.12 11.69
CA PRO A 410 -16.64 19.37 11.08
C PRO A 410 -16.01 18.11 10.48
N GLN A 411 -16.21 16.96 11.12
CA GLN A 411 -15.72 15.67 10.63
C GLN A 411 -16.47 15.25 9.35
N ILE A 412 -17.79 15.38 9.35
CA ILE A 412 -18.62 15.06 8.17
C ILE A 412 -18.19 15.88 6.94
N GLN A 413 -17.93 17.17 7.13
CA GLN A 413 -17.42 18.03 6.06
C GLN A 413 -16.03 17.60 5.55
N THR A 414 -15.15 17.18 6.47
CA THR A 414 -13.79 16.78 6.16
C THR A 414 -13.77 15.51 5.31
N ASP A 415 -14.50 14.49 5.75
CA ASP A 415 -14.59 13.21 5.06
C ASP A 415 -15.29 13.34 3.69
N LEU A 416 -16.32 14.20 3.54
CA LEU A 416 -16.89 14.51 2.21
C LEU A 416 -15.88 15.16 1.27
N ARG A 417 -14.99 16.02 1.79
CA ARG A 417 -13.90 16.60 0.99
C ARG A 417 -12.86 15.55 0.63
N ILE A 418 -12.54 14.62 1.52
CA ILE A 418 -11.64 13.49 1.25
C ILE A 418 -12.21 12.62 0.13
N ILE A 419 -13.49 12.26 0.21
CA ILE A 419 -14.20 11.51 -0.84
C ILE A 419 -14.09 12.23 -2.19
N LYS A 420 -14.34 13.55 -2.21
CA LYS A 420 -14.18 14.29 -3.46
C LYS A 420 -12.74 14.33 -3.96
N ALA A 421 -11.77 14.51 -3.04
CA ALA A 421 -10.34 14.51 -3.37
C ALA A 421 -9.84 13.15 -3.89
N MET A 422 -10.51 12.06 -3.52
CA MET A 422 -10.26 10.72 -4.04
C MET A 422 -10.84 10.45 -5.44
N GLY A 423 -11.54 11.43 -6.03
CA GLY A 423 -12.06 11.34 -7.39
C GLY A 423 -13.46 10.70 -7.49
N PHE A 424 -14.17 10.54 -6.37
CA PHE A 424 -15.55 10.02 -6.41
C PHE A 424 -16.54 11.09 -6.87
N ASP A 425 -17.53 10.66 -7.66
CA ASP A 425 -18.63 11.53 -8.12
C ASP A 425 -19.93 11.29 -7.36
N TRP A 426 -20.02 10.17 -6.65
CA TRP A 426 -21.16 9.77 -5.84
C TRP A 426 -20.73 9.39 -4.43
N VAL A 427 -21.59 9.69 -3.46
CA VAL A 427 -21.48 9.23 -2.07
C VAL A 427 -22.81 8.59 -1.65
N ARG A 428 -22.75 7.44 -0.98
CA ARG A 428 -23.94 6.79 -0.41
C ARG A 428 -24.16 7.24 1.03
N LEU A 429 -25.38 7.66 1.34
CA LEU A 429 -25.85 7.77 2.71
C LEU A 429 -26.43 6.40 3.11
N HIS A 430 -25.62 5.59 3.77
CA HIS A 430 -25.97 4.22 4.19
C HIS A 430 -26.83 4.23 5.45
N HIS A 431 -27.74 3.26 5.59
CA HIS A 431 -28.60 3.06 6.76
C HIS A 431 -29.42 4.30 7.16
N LEU A 432 -30.19 4.88 6.23
CA LEU A 432 -31.07 6.02 6.52
C LEU A 432 -32.05 5.71 7.67
N GLU A 433 -32.46 4.45 7.84
CA GLU A 433 -33.31 3.99 8.93
C GLU A 433 -32.75 4.28 10.33
N LEU A 434 -31.42 4.42 10.46
CA LEU A 434 -30.79 4.77 11.74
C LEU A 434 -31.01 6.24 12.13
N LEU A 435 -31.58 7.07 11.25
CA LEU A 435 -32.08 8.40 11.60
C LEU A 435 -33.45 8.35 12.28
N ALA A 436 -34.19 7.24 12.19
CA ALA A 436 -35.55 7.13 12.75
C ALA A 436 -35.63 7.51 14.26
N PRO A 437 -34.65 7.14 15.12
CA PRO A 437 -34.65 7.52 16.53
C PRO A 437 -34.48 9.02 16.81
N LEU A 438 -34.04 9.83 15.84
CA LEU A 438 -33.86 11.28 16.02
C LEU A 438 -35.17 12.07 16.09
N GLY A 439 -36.27 11.47 15.63
CA GLY A 439 -37.48 12.20 15.30
C GLY A 439 -37.36 12.95 13.97
N ARG A 440 -38.50 13.14 13.32
CA ARG A 440 -38.60 13.62 11.93
C ARG A 440 -37.86 14.95 11.69
N GLU A 441 -38.03 15.92 12.58
CA GLU A 441 -37.45 17.26 12.46
C GLU A 441 -35.91 17.22 12.47
N LYS A 442 -35.32 16.56 13.47
CA LYS A 442 -33.86 16.46 13.60
C LYS A 442 -33.22 15.60 12.51
N ALA A 443 -33.94 14.61 11.99
CA ALA A 443 -33.49 13.83 10.84
C ALA A 443 -33.44 14.69 9.57
N PHE A 444 -34.44 15.54 9.33
CA PHE A 444 -34.42 16.48 8.20
C PHE A 444 -33.28 17.50 8.34
N ASP A 445 -33.04 18.05 9.53
CA ASP A 445 -31.92 18.97 9.75
C ASP A 445 -30.56 18.34 9.37
N PHE A 446 -30.38 17.06 9.71
CA PHE A 446 -29.17 16.32 9.35
C PHE A 446 -29.07 16.13 7.83
N LEU A 447 -30.16 15.72 7.18
CA LEU A 447 -30.21 15.50 5.73
C LEU A 447 -29.95 16.80 4.97
N ASP A 448 -30.55 17.90 5.39
CA ASP A 448 -30.33 19.22 4.78
C ASP A 448 -28.88 19.66 4.92
N PHE A 449 -28.27 19.45 6.09
CA PHE A 449 -26.84 19.68 6.28
C PHE A 449 -26.00 18.84 5.31
N TYR A 450 -26.19 17.51 5.30
CA TYR A 450 -25.40 16.57 4.51
C TYR A 450 -25.52 16.81 3.00
N MET A 451 -26.75 16.99 2.51
CA MET A 451 -27.04 17.25 1.11
C MET A 451 -26.45 18.58 0.65
N ASN A 452 -26.48 19.62 1.51
CA ASN A 452 -25.85 20.90 1.18
C ASN A 452 -24.32 20.80 1.12
N GLN A 453 -23.68 20.03 1.99
CA GLN A 453 -22.23 19.82 1.91
C GLN A 453 -21.84 19.04 0.65
N SER A 454 -22.58 17.98 0.32
CA SER A 454 -22.35 17.19 -0.88
C SER A 454 -22.53 18.02 -2.15
N ARG A 455 -23.59 18.84 -2.21
CA ARG A 455 -23.84 19.78 -3.31
C ARG A 455 -22.70 20.77 -3.52
N LYS A 456 -22.16 21.35 -2.44
CA LYS A 456 -21.02 22.29 -2.51
C LYS A 456 -19.76 21.66 -3.12
N LEU A 457 -19.61 20.34 -2.98
CA LEU A 457 -18.46 19.59 -3.49
C LEU A 457 -18.71 18.96 -4.87
N GLY A 458 -19.91 19.15 -5.45
CA GLY A 458 -20.30 18.49 -6.68
C GLY A 458 -20.45 16.97 -6.55
N LEU A 459 -20.71 16.47 -5.34
CA LEU A 459 -20.96 15.06 -5.06
C LEU A 459 -22.46 14.76 -5.21
N LYS A 460 -22.80 13.74 -6.01
CA LYS A 460 -24.16 13.18 -6.06
C LYS A 460 -24.37 12.29 -4.84
N VAL A 461 -25.57 12.29 -4.28
CA VAL A 461 -25.89 11.46 -3.12
C VAL A 461 -26.82 10.34 -3.53
N LEU A 462 -26.41 9.10 -3.26
CA LEU A 462 -27.29 7.94 -3.28
C LEU A 462 -27.89 7.78 -1.89
N VAL A 463 -29.20 7.94 -1.77
CA VAL A 463 -29.91 7.67 -0.52
C VAL A 463 -30.31 6.21 -0.53
N ASP A 464 -29.80 5.47 0.44
CA ASP A 464 -30.13 4.07 0.61
C ASP A 464 -31.22 3.93 1.68
N THR A 465 -32.41 3.55 1.24
CA THR A 465 -33.54 3.24 2.11
C THR A 465 -33.75 1.73 2.09
N THR A 466 -33.65 1.08 3.24
CA THR A 466 -34.39 -0.17 3.42
C THR A 466 -35.88 0.20 3.29
N GLY A 467 -36.58 -0.45 2.35
CA GLY A 467 -37.93 -0.06 1.94
C GLY A 467 -38.92 0.17 3.08
#